data_AF-A0A942JFY1-F1
#
_entry.id   AF-A0A942JFY1-F1
#
_cell.length_a   1.000
_cell.length_b   1.000
_cell.length_c   1.000
_cell.angle_alpha   90.00
_cell.angle_beta   90.00
_cell.angle_gamma   90.00
#
_symmetry.space_group_name_H-M   'P 1'
#
loop_
_entity.id
_entity.type
_entity.pdbx_description
1 polymer ?
#
loop_
_entity_poly.entity_id
_entity_poly.type
_entity_poly.pdbx_seq_one_letter_code
_entity_poly.pdbx_strand_id
1 'polypeptide(L)' 'HALPADRGNEVTDEILDNPDISIVFDEAENRLHTAKAIMGLTM' A
#
# COMPACT_ATOMS: atom_id res chain seq x y z
N HIS A 1 -0.67 -0.31 -5.01
CA HIS A 1 -0.46 1.08 -5.46
C HIS A 1 0.23 1.82 -4.32
N ALA A 2 1.30 2.57 -4.57
CA ALA A 2 2.11 3.13 -3.49
C ALA A 2 1.42 4.25 -2.68
N LEU A 3 0.33 4.81 -3.22
CA LEU A 3 -0.43 5.95 -2.71
C LEU A 3 0.37 7.28 -2.68
N PRO A 4 -0.29 8.46 -2.65
CA PRO A 4 -1.73 8.65 -2.88
C PRO A 4 -2.12 8.24 -4.30
N ALA A 5 -3.37 7.79 -4.49
CA ALA A 5 -3.89 7.41 -5.81
C ALA A 5 -4.81 8.50 -6.37
N ASP A 6 -4.69 8.78 -7.65
CA ASP A 6 -5.56 9.65 -8.44
C ASP A 6 -6.75 8.85 -9.03
N ARG A 7 -7.86 8.85 -8.29
CA ARG A 7 -9.07 8.08 -8.60
C ARG A 7 -9.72 8.57 -9.90
N GLY A 8 -10.08 7.62 -10.76
CA GLY A 8 -10.67 7.88 -12.08
C GLY A 8 -9.65 8.16 -13.18
N ASN A 9 -8.38 8.39 -12.85
CA ASN A 9 -7.30 8.55 -13.82
C ASN A 9 -6.40 7.31 -13.88
N GLU A 10 -5.79 6.91 -12.76
CA GLU A 10 -4.85 5.77 -12.73
C GLU A 10 -5.45 4.49 -12.14
N VAL A 11 -6.55 4.61 -11.40
CA VAL A 11 -7.31 3.48 -10.85
C VAL A 11 -8.78 3.88 -10.64
N THR A 12 -9.70 2.95 -10.86
CA THR A 12 -11.12 3.17 -10.59
C THR A 12 -11.44 2.89 -9.11
N ASP A 13 -12.51 3.53 -8.61
CA ASP A 13 -12.99 3.28 -7.24
C ASP A 13 -13.36 1.81 -7.02
N GLU A 14 -14.03 1.20 -8.00
CA GLU A 14 -14.45 -0.20 -7.94
C GLU A 14 -13.26 -1.16 -7.74
N ILE A 15 -12.10 -0.88 -8.31
CA ILE A 15 -10.91 -1.72 -8.11
C ILE A 15 -10.19 -1.34 -6.82
N LEU A 16 -9.99 -0.05 -6.54
CA LEU A 16 -9.19 0.40 -5.39
C LEU A 16 -9.84 0.03 -4.05
N ASP A 17 -11.18 0.03 -3.98
CA ASP A 17 -11.94 -0.24 -2.77
C ASP A 17 -12.47 -1.68 -2.67
N ASN A 18 -12.24 -2.52 -3.69
CA ASN A 18 -12.66 -3.92 -3.64
C ASN A 18 -11.75 -4.73 -2.71
N PRO A 19 -12.27 -5.30 -1.61
CA PRO A 19 -11.46 -5.98 -0.59
C PRO A 19 -10.87 -7.32 -1.06
N ASP A 20 -11.43 -7.94 -2.10
CA ASP A 20 -10.95 -9.23 -2.63
C ASP A 20 -9.84 -9.05 -3.69
N ILE A 21 -9.69 -7.83 -4.23
CA ILE A 21 -8.76 -7.53 -5.34
C ILE A 21 -7.67 -6.55 -4.89
N SER A 22 -8.03 -5.54 -4.09
CA SER A 22 -7.14 -4.48 -3.65
C SER A 22 -6.48 -4.83 -2.32
N ILE A 23 -5.15 -4.87 -2.34
CA ILE A 23 -4.31 -5.02 -1.15
C ILE A 23 -3.63 -3.70 -0.76
N VAL A 24 -4.17 -2.57 -1.22
CA VAL A 24 -3.49 -1.26 -1.11
C VAL A 24 -3.19 -0.85 0.32
N PHE A 25 -4.05 -1.22 1.27
CA PHE A 25 -3.87 -0.92 2.69
C PHE A 25 -2.87 -1.87 3.36
N ASP A 26 -2.86 -3.15 2.99
CA ASP A 26 -1.85 -4.10 3.46
C ASP A 26 -0.45 -3.70 2.95
N GLU A 27 -0.33 -3.26 1.69
CA GLU A 27 0.91 -2.71 1.12
C GLU A 27 1.38 -1.48 1.92
N ALA A 28 0.46 -0.58 2.26
CA ALA A 28 0.76 0.63 3.02
C ALA A 28 1.22 0.31 4.46
N GLU A 29 0.56 -0.62 5.16
CA GLU A 29 0.96 -1.07 6.50
C GLU A 29 2.35 -1.73 6.47
N ASN A 30 2.60 -2.58 5.47
CA ASN A 30 3.86 -3.30 5.33
C ASN A 30 5.09 -2.39 5.20
N ARG A 31 4.93 -1.13 4.78
CA ARG A 31 6.01 -0.14 4.80
C ARG A 31 6.61 0.06 6.20
N LEU A 32 5.79 0.01 7.26
CA LEU A 32 6.27 0.10 8.64
C LEU A 32 7.10 -1.12 9.01
N HIS A 33 6.65 -2.32 8.65
CA HIS A 33 7.37 -3.56 8.94
C HIS A 33 8.71 -3.60 8.21
N THR A 34 8.76 -3.20 6.94
CA THR A 34 10.01 -3.06 6.19
C THR A 34 10.96 -2.07 6.86
N ALA A 35 10.47 -0.88 7.25
CA ALA A 35 11.30 0.11 7.94
C ALA A 35 11.86 -0.43 9.26
N LYS A 36 11.04 -1.11 10.07
CA LYS A 36 11.50 -1.76 11.31
C LYS A 36 12.60 -2.80 11.05
N ALA A 37 12.44 -3.62 10.01
CA ALA A 37 13.43 -4.64 9.67
C ALA A 37 14.76 -4.05 9.21
N ILE A 38 14.72 -3.00 8.38
CA ILE A 38 15.93 -2.28 7.95
C ILE A 38 16.64 -1.70 9.17
N MET A 39 15.91 -0.96 10.01
CA MET A 39 16.47 -0.33 11.21
C MET A 39 17.09 -1.37 12.15
N GLY A 40 16.42 -2.50 12.40
CA GLY A 40 16.93 -3.58 13.25
C GLY A 40 18.15 -4.31 12.67
N LEU A 41 18.41 -4.22 11.36
CA LEU A 41 19.60 -4.78 10.72
C LEU A 41 20.78 -3.80 10.68
N THR A 42 20.50 -2.49 10.57
CA THR A 42 21.51 -1.46 10.33
C THR A 42 21.89 -0.61 11.55
N MET A 43 21.16 -0.74 12.67
CA MET A 43 21.43 -0.05 13.94
C MET A 43 21.73 -1.06 15.04
#